data_AF-A0A524FP48-F1
#
_entry.id   AF-A0A524FP48-F1
#
_cell.length_a   1.000
_cell.length_b   1.000
_cell.length_c   1.000
_cell.angle_alpha   90.00
_cell.angle_beta   90.00
_cell.angle_gamma   90.00
#
_symmetry.space_group_name_H-M   'P 1'
#
loop_
_entity.id
_entity.type
_entity.pdbx_description
1 polymer ?
#
loop_
_entity_poly.entity_id
_entity_poly.type
_entity_poly.pdbx_seq_one_letter_code
_entity_poly.pdbx_strand_id
1 'polypeptide(L)'
;MICPACNIKMEPLVTGIYQCPQCKKIMKQEAEKVEIDKQKKFEEDGFHEGEYFHKSVSLNKQYEICEKGIIIQKTENRMFAVLICHSPLLKSEKYIRLSWFKKSFYQHAGMIKIYDKEVLKNIIIVLEKIDKDFDDLWTFHGKFRKTRKKTKEQQEKETKLDIIKYRIIENKTCPKCQKKMDKMKSHYECQHCGEIVILEGYNQPIFNIAPSDLDLTFQGDFPINYYMPVAGITVKWLMGEWKALVVIYSKDNPNKKWLRFYWWTRDLQNILKYGQREMGEGTQMGWKTQKGVSSPNIYDKKLLKPLIDALKKSAKELNWDFDNK
;
A
#
# COMPACT_ATOMS: atom_id res chain seq x y z
N MET A 1 -23.31 -31.93 33.25
CA MET A 1 -22.03 -32.40 32.66
C MET A 1 -21.62 -33.70 33.35
N ILE A 2 -21.13 -34.70 32.62
CA ILE A 2 -20.64 -35.97 33.19
C ILE A 2 -19.11 -35.92 33.23
N CYS A 3 -18.50 -36.36 34.34
CA CYS A 3 -17.04 -36.40 34.45
C CYS A 3 -16.49 -37.51 33.54
N PRO A 4 -15.58 -37.23 32.60
CA PRO A 4 -15.05 -38.23 31.68
C PRO A 4 -14.16 -39.27 32.37
N ALA A 5 -13.70 -39.01 33.59
CA ALA A 5 -12.85 -39.93 34.36
C ALA A 5 -13.64 -40.87 35.28
N CYS A 6 -14.77 -40.40 35.82
CA CYS A 6 -15.56 -41.15 36.82
C CYS A 6 -16.94 -41.56 36.32
N ASN A 7 -17.35 -41.08 35.14
CA ASN A 7 -18.66 -41.31 34.53
C ASN A 7 -19.87 -40.97 35.42
N ILE A 8 -19.69 -40.04 36.37
CA ILE A 8 -20.74 -39.53 37.26
C ILE A 8 -21.11 -38.08 36.93
N LYS A 9 -22.30 -37.66 37.35
CA LYS A 9 -22.80 -36.29 37.18
C LYS A 9 -21.96 -35.32 38.03
N MET A 10 -21.45 -34.26 37.39
CA MET A 10 -20.65 -33.23 38.05
C MET A 10 -21.54 -32.17 38.72
N GLU A 11 -21.06 -31.59 39.81
CA GLU A 11 -21.72 -30.53 40.56
C GLU A 11 -21.32 -29.14 40.01
N PRO A 12 -22.26 -28.18 39.88
CA PRO A 12 -21.93 -26.82 39.47
C PRO A 12 -21.26 -26.05 40.62
N LEU A 13 -20.10 -25.44 40.36
CA LEU A 13 -19.46 -24.52 41.31
C LEU A 13 -19.92 -23.08 41.08
N VAL A 14 -19.97 -22.67 39.81
CA VAL A 14 -20.50 -21.39 39.32
C VAL A 14 -21.01 -21.60 37.89
N THR A 15 -21.76 -20.65 37.33
CA THR A 15 -22.30 -20.76 35.97
C THR A 15 -21.21 -21.12 34.96
N GLY A 16 -21.34 -22.29 34.31
CA GLY A 16 -20.41 -22.79 33.31
C GLY A 16 -19.14 -23.48 33.83
N ILE A 17 -18.97 -23.67 35.15
CA ILE A 17 -17.84 -24.42 35.74
C ILE A 17 -18.38 -25.50 36.68
N TYR A 18 -17.97 -26.74 36.45
CA TYR A 18 -18.41 -27.92 37.19
C TYR A 18 -17.24 -28.63 37.85
N GLN A 19 -17.47 -29.25 39.00
CA GLN A 19 -16.51 -30.10 39.70
C GLN A 19 -17.04 -31.52 39.87
N CYS A 20 -16.19 -32.51 39.65
CA CYS A 20 -16.52 -33.90 39.97
C CYS A 20 -16.44 -34.12 41.48
N PRO A 21 -17.50 -34.61 42.15
CA PRO A 21 -17.47 -34.81 43.61
C PRO A 21 -16.47 -35.89 44.02
N GLN A 22 -16.24 -36.90 43.17
CA GLN A 22 -15.38 -38.05 43.46
C GLN A 22 -13.88 -37.79 43.22
N CYS A 23 -13.52 -37.22 42.07
CA CYS A 23 -12.10 -36.99 41.72
C CYS A 23 -11.67 -35.52 41.80
N LYS A 24 -12.56 -34.63 42.24
CA LYS A 24 -12.34 -33.17 42.38
C LYS A 24 -11.93 -32.44 41.08
N LYS A 25 -11.95 -33.12 39.93
CA LYS A 25 -11.61 -32.55 38.62
C LYS A 25 -12.62 -31.46 38.24
N ILE A 26 -12.09 -30.29 37.89
CA ILE A 26 -12.88 -29.11 37.47
C ILE A 26 -12.92 -29.08 35.94
N MET A 27 -14.12 -28.88 35.39
CA MET A 27 -14.34 -28.72 33.95
C MET A 27 -15.16 -27.47 33.69
N LYS A 28 -14.69 -26.67 32.74
CA LYS A 28 -15.45 -25.57 32.19
C LYS A 28 -16.32 -26.12 31.07
N GLN A 29 -17.61 -25.82 31.09
CA GLN A 29 -18.48 -26.04 29.94
C GLN A 29 -17.92 -25.16 28.83
N GLU A 30 -17.36 -25.78 27.79
CA GLU A 30 -17.11 -25.07 26.54
C GLU A 30 -18.46 -24.47 26.16
N ALA A 31 -18.50 -23.14 26.05
CA ALA A 31 -19.68 -22.50 25.49
C ALA A 31 -19.94 -23.22 24.18
N GLU A 32 -21.12 -23.83 24.06
CA GLU A 32 -21.63 -24.22 22.75
C GLU A 32 -21.31 -23.02 21.86
N LYS A 33 -20.51 -23.29 20.81
CA LYS A 33 -20.48 -22.40 19.67
C LYS A 33 -21.93 -22.36 19.24
N VAL A 34 -22.65 -21.37 19.74
CA VAL A 34 -23.92 -21.00 19.19
C VAL A 34 -23.54 -20.75 17.73
N GLU A 35 -23.94 -21.69 16.87
CA GLU A 35 -24.19 -21.45 15.45
C GLU A 35 -25.25 -20.35 15.41
N ILE A 36 -24.87 -19.15 15.83
CA ILE A 36 -25.52 -17.94 15.40
C ILE A 36 -25.12 -17.91 13.95
N ASP A 37 -26.08 -18.26 13.09
CA ASP A 37 -26.24 -17.72 11.76
C ASP A 37 -25.45 -16.41 11.61
N LYS A 38 -24.19 -16.53 11.18
CA LYS A 38 -23.40 -15.41 10.69
C LYS A 38 -23.50 -15.36 9.17
N GLN A 39 -24.71 -15.56 8.66
CA GLN A 39 -25.23 -14.69 7.63
C GLN A 39 -25.98 -13.51 8.28
N LYS A 40 -25.39 -12.85 9.29
CA LYS A 40 -25.63 -11.42 9.41
C LYS A 40 -24.97 -10.80 8.20
N LYS A 41 -25.77 -10.60 7.14
CA LYS A 41 -25.54 -9.54 6.15
C LYS A 41 -25.16 -8.30 6.95
N PHE A 42 -23.86 -8.05 7.08
CA PHE A 42 -23.39 -6.70 7.36
C PHE A 42 -23.97 -5.88 6.20
N GLU A 43 -24.59 -4.74 6.49
CA GLU A 43 -24.93 -3.79 5.43
C GLU A 43 -23.61 -3.38 4.79
N GLU A 44 -23.29 -4.04 3.67
CA GLU A 44 -21.94 -4.24 3.13
C GLU A 44 -21.46 -3.08 2.26
N ASP A 45 -22.18 -1.95 2.27
CA ASP A 45 -21.96 -0.88 1.32
C ASP A 45 -22.01 0.50 1.98
N GLY A 46 -20.88 0.95 2.53
CA GLY A 46 -20.80 2.31 3.04
C GLY A 46 -19.61 2.64 3.91
N PHE A 47 -19.54 3.91 4.32
CA PHE A 47 -18.60 4.35 5.33
C PHE A 47 -19.07 3.92 6.71
N HIS A 48 -18.16 3.36 7.49
CA HIS A 48 -18.29 3.22 8.93
C HIS A 48 -17.55 4.37 9.62
N GLU A 49 -18.12 4.83 10.73
CA GLU A 49 -17.54 5.90 11.54
C GLU A 49 -16.14 5.53 12.07
N GLY A 50 -15.26 6.52 12.16
CA GLY A 50 -13.88 6.36 12.60
C GLY A 50 -13.77 5.76 14.00
N GLU A 51 -14.73 6.05 14.88
CA GLU A 51 -14.78 5.48 16.23
C GLU A 51 -14.89 3.96 16.21
N TYR A 52 -15.63 3.38 15.25
CA TYR A 52 -15.70 1.93 15.07
C TYR A 52 -14.31 1.36 14.82
N PHE A 53 -13.51 1.96 13.92
CA PHE A 53 -12.16 1.48 13.63
C PHE A 53 -11.24 1.63 14.84
N HIS A 54 -11.30 2.76 15.54
CA HIS A 54 -10.50 2.96 16.76
C HIS A 54 -10.81 1.98 17.88
N LYS A 55 -12.03 1.44 17.95
CA LYS A 55 -12.43 0.43 18.94
C LYS A 55 -12.17 -1.00 18.47
N SER A 56 -12.30 -1.27 17.17
CA SER A 56 -12.30 -2.63 16.61
C SER A 56 -10.96 -3.10 16.06
N VAL A 57 -10.03 -2.17 15.78
CA VAL A 57 -8.71 -2.48 15.25
C VAL A 57 -7.62 -1.74 16.02
N SER A 58 -6.38 -2.22 15.97
CA SER A 58 -5.26 -1.61 16.69
C SER A 58 -4.72 -0.35 15.99
N LEU A 59 -5.54 0.70 15.85
CA LEU A 59 -5.12 2.03 15.40
C LEU A 59 -4.70 2.89 16.59
N ASN A 60 -3.55 3.56 16.49
CA ASN A 60 -3.06 4.41 17.56
C ASN A 60 -3.44 5.88 17.33
N LYS A 61 -4.39 6.36 18.14
CA LYS A 61 -4.89 7.75 18.13
C LYS A 61 -3.81 8.81 18.39
N GLN A 62 -2.70 8.46 19.03
CA GLN A 62 -1.59 9.40 19.26
C GLN A 62 -0.88 9.80 17.96
N TYR A 63 -0.96 8.96 16.93
CA TYR A 63 -0.26 9.18 15.67
C TYR A 63 -1.21 9.39 14.49
N GLU A 64 -2.44 8.89 14.58
CA GLU A 64 -3.39 8.95 13.47
C GLU A 64 -4.84 8.86 13.94
N ILE A 65 -5.69 9.74 13.42
CA ILE A 65 -7.14 9.68 13.63
C ILE A 65 -7.81 9.20 12.34
N CYS A 66 -8.48 8.05 12.41
CA CYS A 66 -9.47 7.62 11.41
C CYS A 66 -10.76 8.42 11.59
N GLU A 67 -11.23 9.12 10.54
CA GLU A 67 -12.54 9.79 10.54
C GLU A 67 -13.64 8.83 10.12
N LYS A 68 -13.39 8.00 9.10
CA LYS A 68 -14.29 6.97 8.61
C LYS A 68 -13.58 6.04 7.64
N GLY A 69 -14.20 4.93 7.29
CA GLY A 69 -13.63 3.98 6.34
C GLY A 69 -14.61 2.95 5.82
N ILE A 70 -14.23 2.29 4.73
CA ILE A 70 -15.00 1.25 4.06
C ILE A 70 -14.26 -0.07 4.23
N ILE A 71 -14.95 -1.08 4.74
CA ILE A 71 -14.40 -2.43 4.90
C ILE A 71 -14.52 -3.14 3.55
N ILE A 72 -13.40 -3.63 3.02
CA ILE A 72 -13.33 -4.36 1.74
C ILE A 72 -13.51 -5.86 1.96
N GLN A 73 -12.91 -6.37 3.04
CA GLN A 73 -13.02 -7.77 3.43
C GLN A 73 -12.89 -7.87 4.94
N LYS A 74 -13.71 -8.71 5.56
CA LYS A 74 -13.60 -9.06 6.98
C LYS A 74 -13.87 -10.55 7.17
N THR A 75 -12.90 -11.24 7.77
CA THR A 75 -13.02 -12.62 8.26
C THR A 75 -12.70 -12.64 9.74
N GLU A 76 -12.80 -13.80 10.40
CA GLU A 76 -12.49 -13.92 11.83
C GLU A 76 -11.09 -13.44 12.20
N ASN A 77 -10.11 -13.60 11.30
CA ASN A 77 -8.70 -13.35 11.58
C ASN A 77 -8.05 -12.31 10.66
N ARG A 78 -8.78 -11.74 9.71
CA ARG A 78 -8.25 -10.74 8.76
C ARG A 78 -9.28 -9.67 8.46
N MET A 79 -8.81 -8.44 8.32
CA MET A 79 -9.62 -7.33 7.82
C MET A 79 -8.78 -6.52 6.84
N PHE A 80 -9.40 -6.12 5.74
CA PHE A 80 -8.85 -5.16 4.79
C PHE A 80 -9.84 -4.01 4.64
N ALA A 81 -9.37 -2.77 4.81
CA ALA A 81 -10.20 -1.58 4.77
C ALA A 81 -9.49 -0.40 4.11
N VAL A 82 -10.29 0.47 3.48
CA VAL A 82 -9.91 1.80 3.01
C VAL A 82 -10.36 2.80 4.06
N LEU A 83 -9.43 3.55 4.65
CA LEU A 83 -9.70 4.51 5.70
C LEU A 83 -9.39 5.93 5.23
N ILE A 84 -10.17 6.90 5.71
CA ILE A 84 -9.83 8.32 5.62
C ILE A 84 -9.29 8.73 6.98
N CYS A 85 -8.03 9.16 6.99
CA CYS A 85 -7.30 9.48 8.20
C CYS A 85 -6.70 10.89 8.11
N HIS A 86 -6.36 11.45 9.27
CA HIS A 86 -5.55 12.66 9.37
C HIS A 86 -4.60 12.58 10.58
N SER A 87 -3.64 13.51 10.62
CA SER A 87 -2.78 13.71 11.79
C SER A 87 -3.61 14.20 12.98
N PRO A 88 -3.36 13.74 14.22
CA PRO A 88 -3.98 14.30 15.41
C PRO A 88 -3.71 15.79 15.59
N LEU A 89 -2.59 16.29 15.05
CA LEU A 89 -2.17 17.68 15.14
C LEU A 89 -2.79 18.57 14.05
N LEU A 90 -3.20 17.99 12.91
CA LEU A 90 -3.63 18.76 11.75
C LEU A 90 -4.75 18.03 11.01
N LYS A 91 -6.00 18.42 11.30
CA LYS A 91 -7.22 17.82 10.71
C LYS A 91 -7.39 18.13 9.22
N SER A 92 -6.82 19.22 8.74
CA SER A 92 -6.90 19.61 7.33
C SER A 92 -6.09 18.68 6.41
N GLU A 93 -5.05 18.03 6.93
CA GLU A 93 -4.23 17.07 6.17
C GLU A 93 -4.84 15.68 6.21
N LYS A 94 -5.94 15.53 5.47
CA LYS A 94 -6.58 14.24 5.25
C LYS A 94 -5.86 13.43 4.17
N TYR A 95 -5.87 12.12 4.33
CA TYR A 95 -5.32 11.18 3.36
C TYR A 95 -6.09 9.86 3.39
N ILE A 96 -5.97 9.12 2.30
CA ILE A 96 -6.51 7.76 2.21
C ILE A 96 -5.45 6.77 2.68
N ARG A 97 -5.87 5.81 3.51
CA ARG A 97 -5.04 4.72 4.01
C ARG A 97 -5.65 3.38 3.65
N LEU A 98 -4.94 2.59 2.85
CA LEU A 98 -5.20 1.17 2.70
C LEU A 98 -4.61 0.44 3.91
N SER A 99 -5.41 -0.34 4.62
CA SER A 99 -5.01 -0.96 5.88
C SER A 99 -5.38 -2.44 5.94
N TRP A 100 -4.37 -3.27 6.23
CA TRP A 100 -4.51 -4.69 6.48
C TRP A 100 -4.34 -4.97 7.97
N PHE A 101 -5.24 -5.79 8.50
CA PHE A 101 -5.23 -6.25 9.87
C PHE A 101 -5.28 -7.79 9.91
N LYS A 102 -4.64 -8.38 10.92
CA LYS A 102 -4.50 -9.83 11.10
C LYS A 102 -4.78 -10.24 12.55
N LYS A 103 -4.97 -11.54 12.76
CA LYS A 103 -5.35 -12.17 14.05
C LYS A 103 -6.79 -11.84 14.44
N SER A 104 -7.32 -12.57 15.42
CA SER A 104 -8.69 -12.44 15.92
C SER A 104 -9.02 -11.07 16.51
N PHE A 105 -8.01 -10.33 16.97
CA PHE A 105 -8.14 -8.98 17.51
C PHE A 105 -7.76 -7.87 16.51
N TYR A 106 -7.62 -8.21 15.22
CA TYR A 106 -7.29 -7.27 14.14
C TYR A 106 -6.09 -6.35 14.44
N GLN A 107 -4.97 -6.98 14.78
CA GLN A 107 -3.69 -6.29 14.89
C GLN A 107 -3.27 -5.73 13.53
N HIS A 108 -2.71 -4.52 13.52
CA HIS A 108 -2.17 -3.93 12.31
C HIS A 108 -1.10 -4.84 11.67
N ALA A 109 -1.28 -5.13 10.38
CA ALA A 109 -0.36 -5.93 9.59
C ALA A 109 0.43 -5.07 8.61
N GLY A 110 -0.23 -4.18 7.87
CA GLY A 110 0.44 -3.33 6.90
C GLY A 110 -0.47 -2.22 6.39
N MET A 111 0.13 -1.17 5.85
CA MET A 111 -0.62 -0.04 5.31
C MET A 111 0.05 0.61 4.12
N ILE A 112 -0.74 1.35 3.36
CA ILE A 112 -0.28 2.34 2.38
C ILE A 112 -1.05 3.63 2.58
N LYS A 113 -0.31 4.73 2.72
CA LYS A 113 -0.85 6.08 2.81
C LYS A 113 -0.77 6.78 1.46
N ILE A 114 -1.86 7.46 1.09
CA ILE A 114 -2.06 8.16 -0.18
C ILE A 114 -2.50 9.59 0.16
N TYR A 115 -1.56 10.53 0.07
CA TYR A 115 -1.75 11.94 0.39
C TYR A 115 -2.07 12.81 -0.84
N ASP A 116 -1.94 12.24 -2.04
CA ASP A 116 -1.95 12.97 -3.29
C ASP A 116 -3.04 12.42 -4.21
N LYS A 117 -3.85 13.33 -4.77
CA LYS A 117 -4.96 13.03 -5.66
C LYS A 117 -4.51 12.30 -6.93
N GLU A 118 -3.42 12.72 -7.56
CA GLU A 118 -2.91 12.10 -8.79
C GLU A 118 -2.32 10.71 -8.50
N VAL A 119 -1.70 10.50 -7.33
CA VAL A 119 -1.28 9.16 -6.89
C VAL A 119 -2.50 8.24 -6.69
N LEU A 120 -3.58 8.75 -6.10
CA LEU A 120 -4.83 7.99 -5.97
C LEU A 120 -5.42 7.63 -7.34
N LYS A 121 -5.45 8.59 -8.27
CA LYS A 121 -5.87 8.40 -9.67
C LYS A 121 -5.07 7.28 -10.33
N ASN A 122 -3.74 7.32 -10.21
CA ASN A 122 -2.86 6.30 -10.73
C ASN A 122 -3.15 4.92 -10.13
N ILE A 123 -3.34 4.83 -8.81
CA ILE A 123 -3.69 3.57 -8.14
C ILE A 123 -5.00 2.99 -8.70
N ILE A 124 -6.05 3.81 -8.86
CA ILE A 124 -7.32 3.38 -9.42
C ILE A 124 -7.15 2.86 -10.85
N ILE A 125 -6.50 3.64 -11.73
CA ILE A 125 -6.25 3.24 -13.13
C ILE A 125 -5.46 1.93 -13.20
N VAL A 126 -4.46 1.77 -12.33
CA VAL A 126 -3.64 0.56 -12.29
C VAL A 126 -4.43 -0.65 -11.78
N LEU A 127 -5.26 -0.49 -10.75
CA LEU A 127 -6.12 -1.57 -10.27
C LEU A 127 -7.12 -1.99 -11.35
N GLU A 128 -7.71 -1.05 -12.10
CA GLU A 128 -8.60 -1.34 -13.23
C GLU A 128 -7.88 -2.07 -14.37
N LYS A 129 -6.64 -1.66 -14.69
CA LYS A 129 -5.80 -2.37 -15.67
C LYS A 129 -5.48 -3.79 -15.22
N ILE A 130 -5.13 -3.98 -13.95
CA ILE A 130 -4.85 -5.30 -13.39
C ILE A 130 -6.11 -6.16 -13.41
N ASP A 131 -7.26 -5.62 -13.03
CA ASP A 131 -8.54 -6.33 -13.07
C ASP A 131 -8.91 -6.79 -14.49
N LYS A 132 -8.56 -5.99 -15.50
CA LYS A 132 -8.79 -6.31 -16.91
C LYS A 132 -7.79 -7.31 -17.51
N ASP A 133 -6.50 -7.10 -17.27
CA ASP A 133 -5.43 -7.76 -18.04
C ASP A 133 -4.87 -9.05 -17.37
N PHE A 134 -5.40 -9.41 -16.20
CA PHE A 134 -5.06 -10.65 -15.48
C PHE A 134 -6.29 -11.55 -15.31
N ASP A 135 -6.11 -12.87 -15.30
CA ASP A 135 -7.16 -13.81 -14.87
C ASP A 135 -7.26 -13.91 -13.33
N ASP A 136 -8.23 -14.70 -12.86
CA ASP A 136 -8.44 -14.98 -11.43
C ASP A 136 -7.27 -15.71 -10.75
N LEU A 137 -6.37 -16.32 -11.54
CA LEU A 137 -5.14 -16.95 -11.07
C LEU A 137 -3.93 -16.02 -11.18
N TRP A 138 -4.16 -14.73 -11.44
CA TRP A 138 -3.12 -13.71 -11.63
C TRP A 138 -2.14 -14.02 -12.78
N THR A 139 -2.60 -14.70 -13.82
CA THR A 139 -1.85 -14.86 -15.07
C THR A 139 -2.08 -13.65 -15.96
N PHE A 140 -0.98 -13.01 -16.38
CA PHE A 140 -1.02 -11.86 -17.27
C PHE A 140 -1.34 -12.28 -18.70
N HIS A 141 -2.35 -11.67 -19.32
CA HIS A 141 -2.69 -11.92 -20.73
C HIS A 141 -1.99 -10.96 -21.70
N GLY A 142 -1.32 -9.91 -21.19
CA GLY A 142 -0.60 -8.95 -22.01
C GLY A 142 0.77 -9.45 -22.47
N LYS A 143 1.42 -8.65 -23.32
CA LYS A 143 2.80 -8.88 -23.77
C LYS A 143 3.69 -7.75 -23.29
N PHE A 144 4.76 -8.06 -22.57
CA PHE A 144 5.85 -7.13 -22.32
C PHE A 144 6.57 -6.88 -23.65
N ARG A 145 6.25 -5.77 -24.30
CA ARG A 145 6.83 -5.35 -25.58
C ARG A 145 6.74 -6.39 -26.71
N LYS A 146 5.67 -6.29 -27.52
CA LYS A 146 5.81 -6.41 -28.99
C LYS A 146 5.04 -5.26 -29.64
N THR A 147 5.79 -4.28 -30.17
CA THR A 147 5.40 -3.42 -31.31
C THR A 147 4.04 -2.69 -31.26
N ARG A 148 3.50 -2.35 -30.08
CA ARG A 148 2.41 -1.36 -30.05
C ARG A 148 3.04 0.03 -30.20
N LYS A 149 2.72 0.75 -31.28
CA LYS A 149 3.09 2.17 -31.41
C LYS A 149 2.67 2.88 -30.13
N LYS A 150 3.60 3.60 -29.49
CA LYS A 150 3.30 4.43 -28.33
C LYS A 150 2.15 5.36 -28.71
N THR A 151 1.20 5.53 -27.81
CA THR A 151 0.13 6.52 -28.00
C THR A 151 0.75 7.92 -28.03
N LYS A 152 0.06 8.90 -28.64
CA LYS A 152 0.53 10.30 -28.66
C LYS A 152 0.80 10.81 -27.25
N GLU A 153 -0.10 10.54 -26.31
CA GLU A 153 0.04 10.92 -24.90
C GLU A 153 1.32 10.31 -24.26
N GLN A 154 1.64 9.05 -24.54
CA GLN A 154 2.86 8.42 -24.03
C GLN A 154 4.12 9.05 -24.63
N GLN A 155 4.11 9.35 -25.93
CA GLN A 155 5.23 10.03 -26.59
C GLN A 155 5.44 11.43 -26.02
N GLU A 156 4.35 12.16 -25.75
CA GLU A 156 4.39 13.49 -25.13
C GLU A 156 4.97 13.44 -23.72
N LYS A 157 4.56 12.47 -22.88
CA LYS A 157 5.11 12.30 -21.52
C LYS A 157 6.59 11.96 -21.53
N GLU A 158 7.02 11.04 -22.39
CA GLU A 158 8.44 10.70 -22.52
C GLU A 158 9.27 11.89 -23.02
N THR A 159 8.78 12.57 -24.05
CA THR A 159 9.43 13.77 -24.60
C THR A 159 9.57 14.85 -23.53
N LYS A 160 8.51 15.08 -22.74
CA LYS A 160 8.54 16.02 -21.61
C LYS A 160 9.62 15.65 -20.59
N LEU A 161 9.70 14.38 -20.20
CA LEU A 161 10.70 13.91 -19.24
C LEU A 161 12.12 14.04 -19.79
N ASP A 162 12.33 13.74 -21.07
CA ASP A 162 13.65 13.84 -21.70
C ASP A 162 14.09 15.29 -21.87
N ILE A 163 13.18 16.20 -22.19
CA ILE A 163 13.43 17.66 -22.18
C ILE A 163 13.84 18.12 -20.77
N ILE A 164 13.15 17.65 -19.74
CA ILE A 164 13.48 17.99 -18.34
C ILE A 164 14.89 17.51 -17.99
N LYS A 165 15.21 16.24 -18.28
CA LYS A 165 16.55 15.67 -18.02
C LYS A 165 17.63 16.47 -18.75
N TYR A 166 17.42 16.77 -20.03
CA TYR A 166 18.34 17.59 -20.83
C TYR A 166 18.58 18.97 -20.19
N ARG A 167 17.51 19.68 -19.81
CA ARG A 167 17.60 21.00 -19.16
C ARG A 167 18.29 20.95 -17.80
N ILE A 168 18.14 19.87 -17.04
CA ILE A 168 18.88 19.67 -15.80
C ILE A 168 20.37 19.53 -16.08
N ILE A 169 20.75 18.68 -17.04
CA ILE A 169 22.14 18.36 -17.35
C ILE A 169 22.86 19.57 -17.95
N GLU A 170 22.31 20.16 -18.99
CA GLU A 170 22.96 21.25 -19.74
C GLU A 170 22.81 22.60 -19.04
N ASN A 171 21.59 22.92 -18.59
CA ASN A 171 21.24 24.27 -18.14
C ASN A 171 21.11 24.38 -16.62
N LYS A 172 21.29 23.29 -15.87
CA LYS A 172 21.10 23.23 -14.40
C LYS A 172 19.76 23.83 -13.98
N THR A 173 18.73 23.54 -14.76
CA THR A 173 17.41 24.13 -14.60
C THR A 173 16.52 23.25 -13.74
N CYS A 174 15.79 23.86 -12.81
CA CYS A 174 14.88 23.17 -11.91
C CYS A 174 13.75 22.46 -12.69
N PRO A 175 13.50 21.17 -12.45
CA PRO A 175 12.44 20.43 -13.14
C PRO A 175 11.03 20.94 -12.81
N LYS A 176 10.86 21.61 -11.66
CA LYS A 176 9.58 22.09 -11.16
C LYS A 176 9.26 23.51 -11.61
N CYS A 177 10.17 24.46 -11.42
CA CYS A 177 9.91 25.89 -11.68
C CYS A 177 10.74 26.51 -12.81
N GLN A 178 11.60 25.72 -13.47
CA GLN A 178 12.44 26.15 -14.60
C GLN A 178 13.44 27.30 -14.30
N LYS A 179 13.64 27.65 -13.03
CA LYS A 179 14.71 28.56 -12.61
C LYS A 179 16.03 27.82 -12.48
N LYS A 180 17.15 28.54 -12.62
CA LYS A 180 18.50 28.00 -12.42
C LYS A 180 18.66 27.48 -10.98
N MET A 181 19.34 26.35 -10.84
CA MET A 181 19.65 25.73 -9.55
C MET A 181 21.08 26.02 -9.14
N ASP A 182 21.29 26.09 -7.84
CA ASP A 182 22.63 26.23 -7.27
C ASP A 182 23.24 24.86 -7.02
N LYS A 183 24.53 24.75 -7.32
CA LYS A 183 25.29 23.54 -7.05
C LYS A 183 25.67 23.53 -5.58
N MET A 184 25.16 22.55 -4.85
CA MET A 184 25.59 22.22 -3.50
C MET A 184 26.75 21.22 -3.56
N LYS A 185 27.15 20.64 -2.42
CA LYS A 185 28.27 19.68 -2.36
C LYS A 185 28.09 18.49 -3.30
N SER A 186 26.90 17.87 -3.29
CA SER A 186 26.60 16.59 -3.95
C SER A 186 25.33 16.60 -4.80
N HIS A 187 24.58 17.69 -4.77
CA HIS A 187 23.27 17.82 -5.38
C HIS A 187 23.07 19.26 -5.86
N TYR A 188 22.02 19.47 -6.65
CA TYR A 188 21.54 20.78 -7.02
C TYR A 188 20.30 21.10 -6.23
N GLU A 189 20.18 22.35 -5.80
CA GLU A 189 19.02 22.83 -5.05
C GLU A 189 18.45 24.08 -5.72
N CYS A 190 17.13 24.11 -5.88
CA CYS A 190 16.42 25.27 -6.38
C CYS A 190 16.02 26.21 -5.24
N GLN A 191 16.68 27.36 -5.13
CA GLN A 191 16.39 28.37 -4.11
C GLN A 191 14.96 28.93 -4.16
N HIS A 192 14.26 28.76 -5.29
CA HIS A 192 12.90 29.28 -5.44
C HIS A 192 11.81 28.35 -4.92
N CYS A 193 12.00 27.03 -5.03
CA CYS A 193 10.94 26.07 -4.71
C CYS A 193 11.41 24.85 -3.89
N GLY A 194 12.68 24.83 -3.47
CA GLY A 194 13.27 23.77 -2.65
C GLY A 194 13.45 22.44 -3.37
N GLU A 195 13.28 22.40 -4.70
CA GLU A 195 13.46 21.16 -5.46
C GLU A 195 14.93 20.76 -5.44
N ILE A 196 15.18 19.47 -5.13
CA ILE A 196 16.51 18.89 -5.06
C ILE A 196 16.70 17.92 -6.22
N VAL A 197 17.85 18.00 -6.87
CA VAL A 197 18.25 17.09 -7.94
C VAL A 197 19.61 16.49 -7.63
N ILE A 198 19.71 15.16 -7.68
CA ILE A 198 20.98 14.44 -7.50
C ILE A 198 21.39 13.86 -8.85
N LEU A 199 22.66 14.01 -9.22
CA LEU A 199 23.21 13.32 -10.39
C LEU A 199 23.81 11.98 -9.96
N GLU A 200 23.25 10.90 -10.48
CA GLU A 200 23.79 9.54 -10.36
C GLU A 200 24.69 9.22 -11.56
N GLY A 201 25.44 8.11 -11.52
CA GLY A 201 26.44 7.73 -12.53
C GLY A 201 25.99 7.97 -13.99
N TYR A 202 26.95 8.31 -14.85
CA TYR A 202 26.70 8.78 -16.23
C TYR A 202 25.83 10.04 -16.31
N ASN A 203 25.88 10.92 -15.29
CA ASN A 203 25.10 12.17 -15.20
C ASN A 203 23.57 11.95 -15.28
N GLN A 204 23.07 10.80 -14.83
CA GLN A 204 21.65 10.54 -14.81
C GLN A 204 20.98 11.35 -13.68
N PRO A 205 20.07 12.29 -13.98
CA PRO A 205 19.44 13.09 -12.94
C PRO A 205 18.34 12.29 -12.23
N ILE A 206 18.34 12.38 -10.90
CA ILE A 206 17.29 11.89 -10.01
C ILE A 206 16.58 13.10 -9.41
N PHE A 207 15.27 13.15 -9.64
CA PHE A 207 14.39 14.22 -9.20
C PHE A 207 12.97 13.67 -9.01
N ASN A 208 12.06 14.51 -8.49
CA ASN A 208 10.67 14.13 -8.34
C ASN A 208 9.93 14.14 -9.67
N ILE A 209 9.32 13.01 -10.04
CA ILE A 209 8.46 12.93 -11.22
C ILE A 209 7.02 13.14 -10.77
N ALA A 210 6.31 14.07 -11.41
CA ALA A 210 4.90 14.31 -11.14
C ALA A 210 4.10 13.02 -11.42
N PRO A 211 3.16 12.60 -10.54
CA PRO A 211 2.41 11.36 -10.75
C PRO A 211 1.63 11.34 -12.08
N SER A 212 1.17 12.49 -12.56
CA SER A 212 0.48 12.65 -13.86
C SER A 212 1.36 12.33 -15.08
N ASP A 213 2.68 12.48 -14.93
CA ASP A 213 3.67 12.25 -15.99
C ASP A 213 4.19 10.81 -16.02
N LEU A 214 3.73 9.94 -15.10
CA LEU A 214 4.14 8.54 -15.06
C LEU A 214 3.55 7.74 -16.23
N ASP A 215 4.38 6.88 -16.83
CA ASP A 215 3.91 5.88 -17.78
C ASP A 215 3.24 4.73 -17.03
N LEU A 216 1.92 4.62 -17.15
CA LEU A 216 1.12 3.60 -16.50
C LEU A 216 1.05 2.30 -17.34
N THR A 217 2.17 1.88 -17.93
CA THR A 217 2.26 0.60 -18.64
C THR A 217 2.85 -0.49 -17.76
N PHE A 218 2.50 -1.74 -18.05
CA PHE A 218 3.06 -2.89 -17.36
C PHE A 218 4.55 -3.06 -17.67
N GLN A 219 5.32 -3.22 -16.61
CA GLN A 219 6.75 -3.49 -16.62
C GLN A 219 7.01 -4.83 -15.92
N GLY A 220 8.10 -5.51 -16.30
CA GLY A 220 8.53 -6.77 -15.66
C GLY A 220 9.66 -6.58 -14.65
N ASP A 221 10.45 -5.50 -14.78
CA ASP A 221 11.74 -5.37 -14.10
C ASP A 221 11.61 -4.54 -12.81
N PHE A 222 11.09 -5.16 -11.74
CA PHE A 222 11.03 -4.54 -10.42
C PHE A 222 12.10 -5.14 -9.47
N PRO A 223 12.80 -4.31 -8.66
CA PRO A 223 13.84 -4.78 -7.74
C PRO A 223 13.22 -5.40 -6.47
N ILE A 224 12.64 -6.58 -6.64
CA ILE A 224 11.91 -7.30 -5.60
C ILE A 224 12.77 -8.42 -5.04
N ASN A 225 13.03 -8.36 -3.74
CA ASN A 225 13.66 -9.47 -3.02
C ASN A 225 12.62 -10.56 -2.71
N TYR A 226 13.06 -11.82 -2.69
CA TYR A 226 12.28 -13.03 -2.33
C TYR A 226 11.17 -13.49 -3.30
N TYR A 227 10.59 -12.59 -4.10
CA TYR A 227 9.56 -12.94 -5.09
C TYR A 227 10.03 -12.64 -6.50
N MET A 228 9.26 -13.13 -7.48
CA MET A 228 9.47 -12.80 -8.89
C MET A 228 8.30 -11.96 -9.40
N PRO A 229 8.56 -10.80 -10.03
CA PRO A 229 7.51 -10.01 -10.66
C PRO A 229 6.93 -10.75 -11.87
N VAL A 230 5.60 -10.78 -11.96
CA VAL A 230 4.90 -11.10 -13.21
C VAL A 230 4.82 -9.82 -14.04
N ALA A 231 4.08 -8.83 -13.54
CA ALA A 231 3.95 -7.49 -14.10
C ALA A 231 3.66 -6.50 -12.98
N GLY A 232 4.03 -5.24 -13.17
CA GLY A 232 3.59 -4.17 -12.28
C GLY A 232 3.61 -2.81 -12.95
N ILE A 233 3.09 -1.82 -12.23
CA ILE A 233 3.04 -0.43 -12.67
C ILE A 233 3.44 0.48 -11.51
N THR A 234 4.32 1.44 -11.80
CA THR A 234 4.71 2.50 -10.87
C THR A 234 3.60 3.53 -10.76
N VAL A 235 3.19 3.85 -9.52
CA VAL A 235 2.12 4.83 -9.24
C VAL A 235 2.62 6.12 -8.61
N LYS A 236 3.84 6.11 -8.05
CA LYS A 236 4.53 7.28 -7.48
C LYS A 236 6.03 7.10 -7.60
N TRP A 237 6.73 8.11 -8.14
CA TRP A 237 8.18 8.10 -8.28
C TRP A 237 8.79 9.44 -7.86
N LEU A 238 9.15 9.54 -6.59
CA LEU A 238 9.87 10.67 -6.02
C LEU A 238 11.34 10.30 -5.82
N MET A 239 12.19 11.32 -5.63
CA MET A 239 13.62 11.13 -5.39
C MET A 239 13.89 10.15 -4.22
N GLY A 240 13.13 10.26 -3.13
CA GLY A 240 13.26 9.43 -1.93
C GLY A 240 12.20 8.35 -1.72
N GLU A 241 11.15 8.30 -2.56
CA GLU A 241 9.99 7.42 -2.37
C GLU A 241 9.50 6.84 -3.69
N TRP A 242 9.39 5.50 -3.76
CA TRP A 242 8.80 4.81 -4.90
C TRP A 242 7.67 3.88 -4.46
N LYS A 243 6.51 3.99 -5.10
CA LYS A 243 5.39 3.06 -4.93
C LYS A 243 5.00 2.42 -6.26
N ALA A 244 4.70 1.13 -6.22
CA ALA A 244 4.22 0.36 -7.36
C ALA A 244 3.20 -0.69 -6.92
N LEU A 245 2.31 -1.07 -7.82
CA LEU A 245 1.43 -2.23 -7.68
C LEU A 245 1.96 -3.31 -8.61
N VAL A 246 2.30 -4.47 -8.04
CA VAL A 246 3.00 -5.53 -8.77
C VAL A 246 2.37 -6.88 -8.45
N VAL A 247 1.96 -7.61 -9.48
CA VAL A 247 1.61 -9.02 -9.37
C VAL A 247 2.89 -9.81 -9.30
N ILE A 248 3.03 -10.63 -8.27
CA ILE A 248 4.23 -11.41 -7.98
C ILE A 248 3.88 -12.88 -7.76
N TYR A 249 4.89 -13.75 -7.84
CA TYR A 249 4.78 -15.15 -7.44
C TYR A 249 5.90 -15.59 -6.49
N SER A 250 5.63 -16.68 -5.76
CA SER A 250 6.61 -17.33 -4.89
C SER A 250 7.70 -18.00 -5.72
N LYS A 251 8.99 -17.76 -5.44
CA LYS A 251 10.10 -18.44 -6.12
C LYS A 251 9.97 -19.96 -6.05
N ASP A 252 9.54 -20.48 -4.90
CA ASP A 252 9.38 -21.92 -4.66
C ASP A 252 8.08 -22.51 -5.22
N ASN A 253 7.11 -21.66 -5.57
CA ASN A 253 5.82 -22.11 -6.11
C ASN A 253 5.23 -21.07 -7.07
N PRO A 254 5.50 -21.19 -8.39
CA PRO A 254 5.02 -20.26 -9.41
C PRO A 254 3.50 -20.17 -9.55
N ASN A 255 2.76 -21.17 -9.06
CA ASN A 255 1.29 -21.14 -9.07
C ASN A 255 0.72 -20.25 -7.96
N LYS A 256 1.53 -19.93 -6.94
CA LYS A 256 1.12 -19.02 -5.87
C LYS A 256 1.45 -17.59 -6.30
N LYS A 257 0.48 -16.93 -6.91
CA LYS A 257 0.54 -15.53 -7.35
C LYS A 257 -0.40 -14.65 -6.53
N TRP A 258 -0.06 -13.37 -6.39
CA TRP A 258 -0.93 -12.38 -5.74
C TRP A 258 -0.52 -10.97 -6.13
N LEU A 259 -1.44 -10.02 -6.01
CA LEU A 259 -1.13 -8.60 -6.12
C LEU A 259 -0.48 -8.12 -4.82
N ARG A 260 0.65 -7.42 -4.95
CA ARG A 260 1.32 -6.77 -3.85
C ARG A 260 1.51 -5.29 -4.13
N PHE A 261 1.32 -4.51 -3.09
CA PHE A 261 1.65 -3.10 -3.14
C PHE A 261 3.05 -2.89 -2.56
N TYR A 262 3.94 -2.32 -3.34
CA TYR A 262 5.31 -2.07 -2.93
C TYR A 262 5.52 -0.60 -2.57
N TRP A 263 6.37 -0.41 -1.58
CA TRP A 263 6.86 0.88 -1.15
C TRP A 263 8.35 0.76 -0.81
N TRP A 264 9.17 1.41 -1.62
CA TRP A 264 10.59 1.57 -1.39
C TRP A 264 10.93 3.02 -1.01
N THR A 265 12.00 3.16 -0.24
CA THR A 265 12.57 4.43 0.18
C THR A 265 14.05 4.44 -0.13
N ARG A 266 14.59 5.60 -0.49
CA ARG A 266 16.04 5.83 -0.53
C ARG A 266 16.45 6.63 0.69
N ASP A 267 17.57 6.23 1.28
CA ASP A 267 18.22 7.07 2.30
C ASP A 267 19.07 8.12 1.59
N LEU A 268 18.72 9.38 1.79
CA LEU A 268 19.42 10.53 1.21
C LEU A 268 20.15 11.34 2.28
N GLN A 269 20.13 10.93 3.56
CA GLN A 269 20.64 11.74 4.66
C GLN A 269 22.13 12.07 4.49
N ASN A 270 22.96 11.08 4.17
CA ASN A 270 24.40 11.27 4.01
C ASN A 270 24.74 12.15 2.79
N ILE A 271 23.97 11.99 1.71
CA ILE A 271 24.16 12.78 0.49
C ILE A 271 23.82 14.25 0.77
N LEU A 272 22.70 14.52 1.44
CA LEU A 272 22.25 15.88 1.72
C LEU A 272 23.12 16.56 2.79
N LYS A 273 23.50 15.85 3.87
CA LYS A 273 24.28 16.43 4.98
C LYS A 273 25.77 16.53 4.70
N TYR A 274 26.39 15.45 4.23
CA TYR A 274 27.84 15.32 4.14
C TYR A 274 28.36 15.42 2.71
N GLY A 275 27.47 15.35 1.71
CA GLY A 275 27.87 15.29 0.32
C GLY A 275 28.50 13.95 -0.07
N GLN A 276 28.34 12.92 0.76
CA GLN A 276 28.97 11.62 0.59
C GLN A 276 27.92 10.53 0.41
N ARG A 277 28.26 9.52 -0.40
CA ARG A 277 27.49 8.26 -0.46
C ARG A 277 27.90 7.40 0.76
N GLU A 278 27.04 6.48 1.21
CA GLU A 278 27.38 5.55 2.32
C GLU A 278 28.76 4.91 2.06
N MET A 279 29.66 4.92 3.05
CA MET A 279 30.99 4.31 2.91
C MET A 279 30.86 2.79 2.79
N GLY A 280 31.53 2.21 1.79
CA GLY A 280 31.68 0.77 1.63
C GLY A 280 30.67 0.12 0.70
N GLU A 281 30.66 0.53 -0.57
CA GLU A 281 30.51 -0.27 -1.79
C GLU A 281 30.33 0.71 -2.96
N GLY A 282 30.72 0.34 -4.19
CA GLY A 282 30.53 1.15 -5.40
C GLY A 282 29.06 1.28 -5.83
N THR A 283 28.12 1.38 -4.90
CA THR A 283 26.69 1.16 -5.11
C THR A 283 25.96 2.44 -5.50
N GLN A 284 25.19 2.33 -6.59
CA GLN A 284 24.08 3.22 -6.91
C GLN A 284 23.18 3.41 -5.67
N MET A 285 22.45 4.53 -5.60
CA MET A 285 21.47 4.83 -4.56
C MET A 285 20.34 3.79 -4.57
N GLY A 286 20.58 2.69 -3.86
CA GLY A 286 19.72 1.53 -3.82
C GLY A 286 18.37 1.82 -3.15
N TRP A 287 17.33 1.23 -3.72
CA TRP A 287 16.00 1.24 -3.11
C TRP A 287 15.97 0.24 -1.93
N LYS A 288 15.64 0.73 -0.74
CA LYS A 288 15.43 -0.10 0.45
C LYS A 288 13.92 -0.26 0.66
N THR A 289 13.46 -1.47 1.03
CA THR A 289 12.04 -1.65 1.40
C THR A 289 11.74 -0.91 2.69
N GLN A 290 10.58 -0.26 2.78
CA GLN A 290 10.25 0.50 3.99
C GLN A 290 9.98 -0.44 5.18
N LYS A 291 10.67 -0.20 6.30
CA LYS A 291 10.45 -0.93 7.56
C LYS A 291 9.00 -0.71 8.05
N GLY A 292 8.33 -1.78 8.48
CA GLY A 292 6.97 -1.72 9.07
C GLY A 292 5.81 -1.94 8.07
N VAL A 293 6.08 -2.02 6.77
CA VAL A 293 5.06 -2.37 5.76
C VAL A 293 5.01 -3.89 5.58
N SER A 294 4.39 -4.63 6.52
CA SER A 294 4.25 -6.08 6.37
C SER A 294 3.02 -6.45 5.53
N SER A 295 3.28 -6.95 4.31
CA SER A 295 2.33 -7.69 3.46
C SER A 295 1.01 -6.99 3.06
N PRO A 296 1.04 -5.80 2.42
CA PRO A 296 -0.13 -5.28 1.71
C PRO A 296 -0.37 -6.11 0.44
N ASN A 297 -1.02 -7.26 0.61
CA ASN A 297 -1.26 -8.24 -0.44
C ASN A 297 -2.77 -8.40 -0.68
N ILE A 298 -3.14 -8.62 -1.93
CA ILE A 298 -4.47 -9.07 -2.35
C ILE A 298 -4.28 -10.41 -3.04
N TYR A 299 -4.79 -11.47 -2.41
CA TYR A 299 -4.67 -12.85 -2.90
C TYR A 299 -5.82 -13.22 -3.82
N ASP A 300 -7.02 -12.70 -3.55
CA ASP A 300 -8.22 -12.95 -4.33
C ASP A 300 -8.51 -11.72 -5.20
N LYS A 301 -8.51 -11.91 -6.52
CA LYS A 301 -8.77 -10.85 -7.50
C LYS A 301 -10.16 -10.24 -7.33
N LYS A 302 -11.14 -10.99 -6.81
CA LYS A 302 -12.50 -10.49 -6.56
C LYS A 302 -12.55 -9.27 -5.63
N LEU A 303 -11.51 -9.07 -4.82
CA LEU A 303 -11.39 -7.90 -3.93
C LEU A 303 -11.01 -6.60 -4.67
N LEU A 304 -10.57 -6.66 -5.94
CA LEU A 304 -10.18 -5.48 -6.70
C LEU A 304 -11.35 -4.53 -6.95
N LYS A 305 -12.50 -5.06 -7.37
CA LYS A 305 -13.67 -4.22 -7.68
C LYS A 305 -14.21 -3.48 -6.44
N PRO A 306 -14.47 -4.15 -5.29
CA PRO A 306 -14.85 -3.46 -4.06
C PRO A 306 -13.80 -2.44 -3.60
N LEU A 307 -12.51 -2.74 -3.77
CA LEU A 307 -11.43 -1.79 -3.47
C LEU A 307 -11.48 -0.55 -4.36
N ILE A 308 -11.62 -0.71 -5.68
CA ILE A 308 -11.73 0.40 -6.64
C ILE A 308 -12.92 1.29 -6.29
N ASP A 309 -14.07 0.69 -6.00
CA ASP A 309 -15.29 1.42 -5.65
C ASP A 309 -15.12 2.20 -4.33
N ALA A 310 -14.51 1.59 -3.33
CA ALA A 310 -14.19 2.24 -2.06
C ALA A 310 -13.19 3.40 -2.22
N LEU A 311 -12.18 3.25 -3.08
CA LEU A 311 -11.23 4.32 -3.40
C LEU A 311 -11.91 5.49 -4.11
N LYS A 312 -12.81 5.21 -5.07
CA LYS A 312 -13.61 6.25 -5.76
C LYS A 312 -14.57 6.96 -4.79
N LYS A 313 -15.26 6.23 -3.91
CA LYS A 313 -16.10 6.79 -2.84
C LYS A 313 -15.27 7.68 -1.89
N SER A 314 -14.07 7.23 -1.52
CA SER A 314 -13.15 7.99 -0.66
C SER A 314 -12.56 9.23 -1.35
N ALA A 315 -12.33 9.17 -2.67
CA ALA A 315 -11.92 10.34 -3.46
C ALA A 315 -12.99 11.43 -3.43
N LYS A 316 -14.25 11.06 -3.69
CA LYS A 316 -15.42 11.96 -3.61
C LYS A 316 -15.52 12.65 -2.26
N GLU A 317 -15.38 11.86 -1.19
CA GLU A 317 -15.43 12.38 0.17
C GLU A 317 -14.36 13.43 0.48
N LEU A 318 -13.17 13.30 -0.12
CA LEU A 318 -12.08 14.25 0.05
C LEU A 318 -12.15 15.42 -0.95
N ASN A 319 -13.21 15.51 -1.77
CA ASN A 319 -13.31 16.41 -2.92
C ASN A 319 -12.14 16.23 -3.91
N TRP A 320 -11.64 15.01 -4.04
CA TRP A 320 -10.59 14.61 -4.97
C TRP A 320 -11.17 14.07 -6.28
N ASP A 321 -12.28 14.65 -6.74
CA ASP A 321 -13.00 14.14 -7.90
C ASP A 321 -12.14 14.14 -9.16
N PHE A 322 -12.12 12.99 -9.84
CA PHE A 322 -11.49 12.83 -11.12
C PHE A 322 -12.49 13.24 -12.19
N ASP A 323 -12.59 14.55 -12.46
CA ASP A 323 -13.38 15.01 -13.60
C ASP A 323 -12.87 14.31 -14.87
N ASN A 324 -13.77 13.61 -15.55
CA ASN A 324 -13.58 13.18 -16.93
C ASN A 324 -13.60 14.45 -17.79
N LYS A 325 -12.46 15.09 -17.95
CA LYS A 325 -12.21 15.98 -19.08
C LYS A 325 -11.49 15.22 -20.18
#